data_AF-E3GK43-F1
#
_entry.id   AF-E3GK43-F1
#
_cell.length_a   1.000
_cell.length_b   1.000
_cell.length_c   1.000
_cell.angle_alpha   90.00
_cell.angle_beta   90.00
_cell.angle_gamma   90.00
#
_symmetry.space_group_name_H-M   'P 1'
#
loop_
_entity.id
_entity.type
_entity.pdbx_description
1 polymer ?
#
loop_
_entity_poly.entity_id
_entity_poly.type
_entity_poly.pdbx_seq_one_letter_code
_entity_poly.pdbx_strand_id
1 'polypeptide(L)' 'MKSGCLKLRKTLFLVMETLIKKSTLDDSVFQFIDKKRAESKPYPVYMTAGANKFLRIYYGKVRAYLVTLVDPLE' A
#
# COMPACT_ATOMS: atom_id res chain seq x y z
N MET A 1 -4.34 -16.89 -11.24
CA MET A 1 -3.61 -15.80 -10.54
C MET A 1 -2.69 -16.43 -9.50
N LYS A 2 -1.37 -16.19 -9.57
CA LYS A 2 -0.43 -16.62 -8.53
C LYS A 2 -0.83 -15.92 -7.23
N SER A 3 -1.53 -16.64 -6.34
CA SER A 3 -1.96 -16.09 -5.06
C SER A 3 -0.73 -15.91 -4.20
N GLY A 4 -0.38 -14.66 -3.88
CA GLY A 4 0.68 -14.37 -2.92
C GLY A 4 0.42 -15.05 -1.56
N CYS A 5 1.46 -15.09 -0.71
CA CYS A 5 1.39 -15.71 0.62
C CYS A 5 0.11 -15.28 1.37
N LEU A 6 -0.62 -16.26 1.94
CA LEU A 6 -1.87 -16.00 2.66
C LEU A 6 -1.67 -15.03 3.83
N LYS A 7 -0.55 -15.16 4.55
CA LYS A 7 -0.20 -14.26 5.66
C LYS A 7 -0.04 -12.82 5.16
N LEU A 8 0.69 -12.62 4.07
CA LEU A 8 0.90 -11.30 3.47
C LEU A 8 -0.43 -10.67 3.02
N ARG A 9 -1.32 -11.42 2.38
CA ARG A 9 -2.63 -10.92 1.96
C ARG A 9 -3.48 -10.48 3.16
N LYS A 10 -3.51 -11.28 4.23
CA LYS A 10 -4.22 -10.92 5.47
C LYS A 10 -3.63 -9.65 6.10
N THR A 11 -2.31 -9.54 6.18
CA THR A 11 -1.66 -8.34 6.72
C THR A 11 -1.99 -7.11 5.89
N LEU A 12 -1.85 -7.17 4.56
CA LEU A 12 -2.16 -6.05 3.68
C LEU A 12 -3.63 -5.63 3.80
N PHE A 13 -4.55 -6.58 3.91
CA PHE A 13 -5.95 -6.29 4.15
C PHE A 13 -6.17 -5.49 5.44
N LEU A 14 -5.59 -5.94 6.56
CA LEU A 14 -5.69 -5.25 7.85
C LEU A 14 -5.08 -3.85 7.81
N VAL A 15 -3.96 -3.65 7.10
CA VAL A 15 -3.36 -2.33 6.91
C VAL A 15 -4.32 -1.41 6.14
N MET A 16 -4.89 -1.87 5.03
CA MET A 16 -5.84 -1.06 4.23
C MET A 16 -7.09 -0.74 5.05
N GLU A 17 -7.61 -1.70 5.81
CA GLU A 17 -8.77 -1.50 6.69
C GLU A 17 -8.48 -0.45 7.77
N THR A 18 -7.29 -0.51 8.38
CA THR A 18 -6.85 0.45 9.39
C THR A 18 -6.70 1.87 8.80
N LEU A 19 -6.13 2.00 7.60
CA LEU A 19 -6.02 3.28 6.90
C LEU A 19 -7.38 3.90 6.63
N ILE A 20 -8.34 3.10 6.15
CA ILE A 20 -9.72 3.56 5.89
C ILE A 20 -10.40 4.01 7.19
N LYS A 21 -10.29 3.20 8.27
CA LYS A 21 -10.93 3.50 9.56
C LYS A 21 -10.36 4.76 10.22
N LYS A 22 -9.07 5.00 10.07
CA LYS A 22 -8.40 6.18 10.65
C LYS A 22 -8.53 7.44 9.79
N SER A 23 -8.99 7.31 8.54
CA SER A 23 -9.13 8.42 7.59
C SER A 23 -7.90 9.33 7.54
N THR A 24 -6.70 8.73 7.45
CA THR A 24 -5.44 9.46 7.46
C THR A 24 -5.26 10.22 6.14
N LEU A 25 -5.75 11.46 6.08
CA LEU A 25 -5.79 12.28 4.87
C LEU A 25 -4.41 12.56 4.27
N ASP A 26 -3.35 12.57 5.07
CA ASP A 26 -1.97 12.78 4.59
C ASP A 26 -1.34 11.53 3.97
N ASP A 27 -1.95 10.36 4.13
CA ASP A 27 -1.42 9.13 3.58
C ASP A 27 -1.79 8.96 2.10
N SER A 28 -0.77 8.90 1.24
CA SER A 28 -0.93 8.73 -0.21
C SER A 28 -1.65 7.44 -0.64
N VAL A 29 -1.64 6.38 0.17
CA VAL A 29 -2.39 5.15 -0.09
C VAL A 29 -3.85 5.36 0.29
N PHE A 30 -4.14 6.02 1.42
CA PHE A 30 -5.50 6.38 1.81
C PHE A 30 -6.16 7.28 0.76
N GLN A 31 -5.51 8.37 0.33
CA GLN A 31 -6.04 9.25 -0.73
C GLN A 31 -6.37 8.48 -2.03
N PHE A 32 -5.51 7.51 -2.39
CA PHE A 32 -5.74 6.67 -3.56
C PHE A 32 -6.95 5.74 -3.39
N ILE A 33 -7.11 5.14 -2.21
CA ILE A 33 -8.29 4.31 -1.88
C ILE A 33 -9.55 5.17 -1.88
N ASP A 34 -9.51 6.37 -1.29
CA ASP A 34 -10.66 7.25 -1.18
C ASP A 34 -11.13 7.74 -2.54
N LYS A 35 -10.21 8.07 -3.45
CA LYS A 35 -10.52 8.31 -4.86
C LYS A 35 -11.26 7.13 -5.51
N LYS A 36 -10.85 5.89 -5.22
CA LYS A 36 -11.52 4.68 -5.74
C LYS A 36 -12.90 4.47 -5.13
N ARG A 37 -13.11 4.89 -3.88
CA ARG A 37 -14.42 4.89 -3.23
C ARG A 37 -15.35 5.93 -3.85
N ALA A 38 -14.85 7.13 -4.14
CA ALA A 38 -15.59 8.18 -4.85
C ALA A 38 -16.00 7.73 -6.27
N GLU A 39 -15.17 6.92 -6.95
CA GLU A 39 -15.51 6.25 -8.22
C GLU A 39 -16.52 5.10 -8.08
N SER A 40 -17.11 4.88 -6.89
CA SER A 40 -18.04 3.77 -6.58
C SER A 40 -17.48 2.38 -6.86
N LYS A 41 -16.16 2.18 -6.74
CA LYS A 41 -15.56 0.85 -6.91
C LYS A 41 -15.98 -0.09 -5.77
N PRO A 42 -16.22 -1.39 -6.04
CA PRO A 42 -16.53 -2.35 -4.99
C PRO A 42 -15.41 -2.46 -3.95
N TYR A 43 -15.80 -2.72 -2.70
CA TYR A 43 -14.90 -2.92 -1.56
C TYR A 43 -13.64 -3.75 -1.86
N PRO A 44 -13.74 -5.00 -2.36
CA PRO A 44 -12.55 -5.82 -2.60
C PRO A 44 -11.62 -5.25 -3.68
N VAL A 45 -12.15 -4.45 -4.61
CA VAL A 45 -11.39 -3.89 -5.73
C VAL A 45 -10.49 -2.77 -5.22
N TYR A 46 -11.03 -1.79 -4.48
CA TYR A 46 -10.19 -0.71 -3.96
C TYR A 46 -9.26 -1.18 -2.84
N MET A 47 -9.63 -2.20 -2.06
CA MET A 47 -8.75 -2.81 -1.06
C MET A 47 -7.53 -3.45 -1.72
N THR A 48 -7.73 -4.21 -2.79
CA THR A 48 -6.64 -4.83 -3.55
C THR A 48 -5.78 -3.78 -4.26
N ALA A 49 -6.41 -2.75 -4.83
CA ALA A 49 -5.68 -1.65 -5.48
C ALA A 49 -4.84 -0.85 -4.49
N GLY A 50 -5.38 -0.56 -3.30
CA GLY A 50 -4.67 0.08 -2.20
C GLY A 50 -3.48 -0.75 -1.72
N ALA A 51 -3.65 -2.06 -1.55
CA ALA A 51 -2.57 -2.97 -1.16
C ALA A 51 -1.42 -2.94 -2.18
N ASN A 52 -1.72 -2.94 -3.48
CA ASN A 52 -0.71 -2.84 -4.53
C ASN A 52 0.01 -1.48 -4.52
N LYS A 53 -0.73 -0.39 -4.30
CA LYS A 53 -0.17 0.97 -4.16
C LYS A 53 0.78 1.04 -2.96
N PHE A 54 0.36 0.49 -1.83
CA PHE A 54 1.17 0.39 -0.60
C PHE A 54 2.48 -0.37 -0.87
N LEU A 55 2.41 -1.57 -1.45
CA LEU A 55 3.60 -2.38 -1.75
C LEU A 55 4.58 -1.63 -2.67
N ARG A 56 4.07 -0.94 -3.68
CA ARG A 56 4.92 -0.19 -4.63
C ARG A 56 5.64 0.98 -3.95
N ILE A 57 4.94 1.73 -3.10
CA ILE A 57 5.55 2.81 -2.31
C ILE A 57 6.56 2.25 -1.30
N TYR A 58 6.18 1.21 -0.57
CA TYR A 58 7.03 0.58 0.44
C TYR A 58 8.33 0.06 -0.17
N TYR A 59 8.24 -0.70 -1.25
CA TYR A 59 9.42 -1.19 -1.98
C TYR A 59 10.31 -0.04 -2.46
N GLY A 60 9.73 1.03 -3.03
CA GLY A 60 10.48 2.19 -3.48
C GLY A 60 11.24 2.89 -2.34
N LYS A 61 10.59 3.11 -1.19
CA LYS A 61 11.21 3.70 0.00
C LYS A 61 12.35 2.84 0.55
N VAL A 62 12.10 1.53 0.71
CA VAL A 62 13.12 0.60 1.19
C VAL A 62 14.29 0.53 0.24
N ARG A 63 14.04 0.43 -1.07
CA ARG A 63 15.11 0.41 -2.08
C ARG A 63 15.94 1.68 -2.07
N ALA A 64 15.31 2.86 -2.03
CA ALA A 64 16.02 4.14 -1.93
C ALA A 64 16.90 4.19 -0.67
N TYR A 65 16.35 3.79 0.48
CA TYR A 65 17.11 3.73 1.73
C TYR A 65 18.29 2.75 1.64
N LEU A 66 18.08 1.54 1.12
CA LEU A 66 19.17 0.57 0.95
C LEU A 66 20.27 1.08 0.02
N VAL A 67 19.94 1.83 -1.04
CA VAL A 67 20.93 2.48 -1.90
C VAL A 67 21.78 3.47 -1.09
N THR A 68 21.17 4.31 -0.24
CA THR A 68 21.93 5.25 0.60
C THR A 68 22.88 4.58 1.60
N LEU A 69 22.64 3.31 1.95
CA LEU A 69 23.50 2.56 2.86
C LEU A 69 24.62 1.79 2.15
N VAL A 70 24.41 1.43 0.89
CA VAL A 70 25.38 0.68 0.07
C VAL A 70 26.37 1.63 -0.64
N ASP A 71 26.04 2.92 -0.68
CA ASP A 71 26.88 3.97 -1.27
C ASP A 71 27.60 4.88 -0.24
N PRO A 72 28.38 4.34 0.74
CA PRO A 72 29.25 5.16 1.60
C PRO A 72 30.69 5.34 1.04
N LEU A 73 30.93 5.10 -0.26
CA LEU A 73 32.28 5.14 -0.87
C LEU A 73 32.33 5.93 -2.19
N GLU A 74 31.85 7.18 -2.17
CA GLU A 74 32.47 8.27 -2.94
C GLU A 74 33.12 9.27 -1.97
#